data_AF-A0A3C0N8D1-F1
#
_entry.id   AF-A0A3C0N8D1-F1
#
_cell.length_a   1.000
_cell.length_b   1.000
_cell.length_c   1.000
_cell.angle_alpha   90.00
_cell.angle_beta   90.00
_cell.angle_gamma   90.00
#
_symmetry.space_group_name_H-M   'P 1'
#
loop_
_entity.id
_entity.type
_entity.pdbx_description
1 polymer ?
#
loop_
_entity_poly.entity_id
_entity_poly.type
_entity_poly.pdbx_seq_one_letter_code
_entity_poly.pdbx_strand_id
1 'polypeptide(L)'
;MDTIKYLLSEDKMPTAWYNIQADLSAPLPPVLHPGTGQPITPDDLAPLFPTSLIEQEVSQERWIEIPDEVQSIYRQWRPTPLYRARRLEKALDTPAKIYYKYEGV
;
A
#
# COMPACT_ATOMS: atom_id res chain seq x y z
N MET A 1 14.45 -25.68 -11.96
CA MET A 1 14.50 -25.55 -10.49
C MET A 1 13.13 -25.14 -9.99
N ASP A 2 12.61 -25.84 -8.97
CA ASP A 2 11.34 -25.52 -8.30
C ASP A 2 11.51 -24.33 -7.36
N THR A 3 11.65 -23.12 -7.91
CA THR A 3 11.75 -21.90 -7.11
C THR A 3 10.48 -21.74 -6.25
N ILE A 4 10.70 -21.50 -4.94
CA ILE A 4 9.63 -21.28 -3.95
C ILE A 4 9.68 -19.83 -3.42
N LYS A 5 10.87 -19.24 -3.29
CA LYS A 5 11.06 -17.88 -2.76
C LYS A 5 11.56 -16.95 -3.86
N TYR A 6 10.93 -15.79 -3.97
CA TYR A 6 11.26 -14.73 -4.90
C TYR A 6 11.61 -13.49 -4.09
N LEU A 7 12.82 -12.98 -4.31
CA LEU A 7 13.33 -11.78 -3.66
C LEU A 7 13.38 -10.64 -4.67
N LEU A 8 12.99 -9.46 -4.21
CA LEU A 8 13.25 -8.20 -4.89
C LEU A 8 14.48 -7.59 -4.21
N SER A 9 15.39 -7.02 -4.98
CA SER A 9 16.54 -6.32 -4.44
C SER A 9 16.15 -4.89 -4.01
N GLU A 10 16.84 -4.34 -3.02
CA GLU A 10 16.51 -3.01 -2.45
C GLU A 10 16.61 -1.87 -3.48
N ASP A 11 17.53 -1.97 -4.45
CA ASP A 11 17.68 -1.03 -5.57
C ASP A 11 16.47 -1.00 -6.51
N LYS A 12 15.57 -2.00 -6.40
CA LYS A 12 14.33 -2.10 -7.18
C LYS A 12 13.08 -1.83 -6.35
N MET A 13 13.23 -1.36 -5.12
CA MET A 13 12.09 -0.95 -4.32
C MET A 13 11.34 0.20 -5.00
N PRO A 14 9.99 0.22 -4.94
CA PRO A 14 9.22 1.34 -5.42
C PRO A 14 9.64 2.65 -4.74
N THR A 15 9.65 3.75 -5.50
CA THR A 15 9.99 5.09 -5.01
C THR A 15 8.77 5.98 -4.73
N ALA A 16 7.57 5.51 -5.08
CA ALA A 16 6.31 6.22 -4.87
C ALA A 16 5.23 5.25 -4.37
N TRP A 17 4.34 5.73 -3.50
CA TRP A 17 3.06 5.09 -3.24
C TRP A 17 2.09 5.35 -4.39
N TYR A 18 1.25 4.37 -4.68
CA TYR A 18 0.19 4.47 -5.68
C TYR A 18 -1.14 4.82 -5.00
N ASN A 19 -1.80 5.87 -5.49
CA ASN A 19 -3.11 6.29 -5.03
C ASN A 19 -4.18 5.88 -6.03
N ILE A 20 -5.04 4.94 -5.63
CA ILE A 20 -6.11 4.41 -6.48
C ILE A 20 -7.17 5.46 -6.83
N GLN A 21 -7.35 6.52 -6.02
CA GLN A 21 -8.35 7.57 -6.23
C GLN A 21 -8.24 8.19 -7.63
N ALA A 22 -7.01 8.33 -8.14
CA ALA A 22 -6.72 8.90 -9.46
C ALA A 22 -7.30 8.06 -10.62
N ASP A 23 -7.62 6.79 -10.39
CA ASP A 23 -8.05 5.83 -11.42
C ASP A 23 -9.45 5.24 -11.14
N LEU A 24 -10.16 5.71 -10.12
CA LEU A 24 -11.55 5.31 -9.88
C LEU A 24 -12.47 5.88 -10.97
N SER A 25 -13.51 5.11 -11.32
CA SER A 25 -14.49 5.52 -12.34
C SER A 25 -15.35 6.73 -11.92
N ALA A 26 -15.48 6.96 -10.62
CA ALA A 26 -16.10 8.12 -10.01
C ALA A 26 -15.43 8.42 -8.66
N PRO A 27 -15.48 9.67 -8.18
CA PRO A 27 -14.93 10.03 -6.87
C PRO A 27 -15.62 9.25 -5.73
N LEU A 28 -14.85 8.91 -4.69
CA LEU A 28 -15.44 8.38 -3.46
C LEU A 28 -16.34 9.44 -2.80
N PRO A 29 -17.44 9.03 -2.12
CA PRO A 29 -18.22 9.94 -1.31
C PRO A 29 -17.34 10.65 -0.27
N PRO A 30 -17.60 11.94 0.02
CA PRO A 30 -16.82 12.65 1.02
C PRO A 30 -17.04 12.03 2.41
N VAL A 31 -15.98 12.04 3.22
CA VAL A 31 -16.10 11.74 4.65
C VAL A 31 -16.89 12.88 5.30
N LEU A 32 -17.92 12.52 6.08
CA LEU A 32 -18.78 13.49 6.75
C LEU A 32 -18.37 13.66 8.22
N HIS A 33 -18.37 14.89 8.70
CA HIS A 33 -18.14 15.20 10.10
C HIS A 33 -19.32 14.67 10.93
N PRO A 34 -19.07 13.84 11.97
CA PRO A 34 -20.12 13.10 12.68
C PRO A 34 -21.11 14.02 13.43
N GLY A 35 -20.68 15.22 13.81
CA GLY A 35 -21.54 16.18 14.50
C GLY A 35 -22.38 17.07 13.58
N THR A 36 -21.92 17.37 12.37
CA THR A 36 -22.58 18.34 11.46
C THR A 36 -23.21 17.68 10.24
N GLY A 37 -22.80 16.46 9.91
CA GLY A 37 -23.21 15.76 8.69
C GLY A 37 -22.69 16.40 7.41
N GLN A 38 -21.81 17.40 7.50
CA GLN A 38 -21.20 18.05 6.33
C GLN A 38 -19.85 17.39 6.00
N PRO A 39 -19.37 17.49 4.74
CA PRO A 39 -18.02 17.06 4.38
C PRO A 39 -16.96 17.64 5.33
N ILE A 40 -16.01 16.81 5.76
CA ILE A 40 -14.89 17.26 6.59
C ILE A 40 -13.96 18.20 5.80
N THR A 41 -13.30 19.08 6.53
CA THR A 41 -12.24 19.96 6.04
C THR A 41 -10.88 19.53 6.61
N PRO A 42 -9.75 19.99 6.04
CA PRO A 42 -8.44 19.78 6.64
C PRO A 42 -8.34 20.21 8.10
N ASP A 43 -9.02 21.30 8.48
CA ASP A 43 -9.02 21.81 9.86
C ASP A 43 -9.70 20.84 10.84
N ASP A 44 -10.68 20.05 10.37
CA ASP A 44 -11.32 19.01 11.19
C ASP A 44 -10.36 17.83 11.46
N LEU A 45 -9.35 17.64 10.60
CA LEU A 45 -8.35 16.56 10.72
C LEU A 45 -7.08 17.00 11.45
N ALA A 46 -6.78 18.30 11.47
CA ALA A 46 -5.57 18.86 12.08
C ALA A 46 -5.33 18.46 13.55
N PRO A 47 -6.37 18.28 14.41
CA PRO A 47 -6.17 17.78 15.77
C PRO A 47 -5.78 16.30 15.85
N LEU A 48 -5.97 15.53 14.78
CA LEU A 48 -5.82 14.07 14.75
C LEU A 48 -4.58 13.61 14.01
N PHE A 49 -4.19 14.33 12.95
CA PHE A 49 -3.15 13.91 12.03
C PHE A 49 -2.14 15.02 11.74
N PRO A 50 -0.86 14.68 11.49
CA PRO A 50 0.10 15.61 10.90
C PRO A 50 -0.38 16.12 9.54
N THR A 51 -0.03 17.37 9.19
CA THR A 51 -0.39 18.01 7.93
C THR A 51 -0.06 17.16 6.70
N SER A 52 1.09 16.48 6.69
CA SER A 52 1.50 15.62 5.57
C SER A 52 0.58 14.42 5.34
N LEU A 53 -0.03 13.86 6.40
CA LEU A 53 -1.02 12.78 6.26
C LEU A 53 -2.36 13.34 5.75
N ILE A 54 -2.72 14.54 6.17
CA ILE A 54 -3.94 15.22 5.71
C ILE A 54 -3.85 15.53 4.21
N GLU A 55 -2.70 16.03 3.75
CA GLU A 55 -2.42 16.29 2.33
C GLU A 55 -2.52 15.02 1.49
N GLN A 56 -2.01 13.89 2.00
CA GLN A 56 -2.13 12.59 1.33
C GLN A 56 -3.58 12.10 1.26
N GLU A 57 -4.34 12.25 2.33
CA GLU A 57 -5.75 11.81 2.42
C GLU A 57 -6.64 12.52 1.38
N VAL A 58 -6.40 13.81 1.14
CA VAL A 58 -7.17 14.61 0.16
C VAL A 58 -6.58 14.60 -1.25
N SER A 59 -5.42 13.98 -1.44
CA SER A 59 -4.70 13.99 -2.73
C SER A 59 -5.44 13.22 -3.81
N GLN A 60 -5.42 13.76 -5.02
CA GLN A 60 -5.87 13.10 -6.27
C GLN A 60 -4.69 12.75 -7.19
N GLU A 61 -3.45 12.93 -6.72
CA GLU A 61 -2.27 12.55 -7.49
C GLU A 61 -2.13 11.03 -7.52
N ARG A 62 -1.83 10.47 -8.70
CA ARG A 62 -1.67 9.02 -8.90
C ARG A 62 -0.46 8.44 -8.15
N TRP A 63 0.62 9.22 -8.06
CA TRP A 63 1.88 8.81 -7.45
C TRP A 63 2.28 9.81 -6.40
N ILE A 64 2.51 9.34 -5.18
CA ILE A 64 3.00 10.15 -4.06
C ILE A 64 4.40 9.66 -3.75
N GLU A 65 5.40 10.53 -3.92
CA GLU A 65 6.80 10.17 -3.67
C GLU A 65 7.00 9.73 -2.22
N ILE A 66 7.75 8.64 -2.02
CA ILE A 66 8.11 8.16 -0.69
C ILE A 66 9.32 8.97 -0.23
N PRO A 67 9.23 9.72 0.89
CA PRO A 67 10.35 10.52 1.39
C PRO A 67 11.60 9.67 1.64
N ASP A 68 12.78 10.26 1.43
CA ASP A 68 14.07 9.58 1.56
C ASP A 68 14.30 8.98 2.95
N GLU A 69 13.84 9.64 4.01
CA GLU A 69 13.91 9.08 5.37
C GLU A 69 13.04 7.84 5.52
N VAL A 70 11.84 7.85 4.92
CA VAL A 70 10.92 6.69 4.93
C VAL A 70 11.50 5.54 4.13
N GLN A 71 12.07 5.80 2.96
CA GLN A 71 12.81 4.79 2.17
C GLN A 71 13.94 4.17 2.97
N SER A 72 14.73 5.00 3.66
CA SER A 72 15.86 4.55 4.47
C SER A 72 15.40 3.66 5.63
N ILE A 73 14.25 3.97 6.24
CA ILE A 73 13.62 3.12 7.25
C ILE A 73 13.16 1.80 6.63
N TYR A 74 12.45 1.85 5.49
CA TYR A 74 11.95 0.65 4.83
C TYR A 74 13.07 -0.35 4.51
N ARG A 75 14.24 0.10 4.04
CA ARG A 75 15.37 -0.80 3.71
C ARG A 75 15.82 -1.70 4.87
N GLN A 76 15.47 -1.39 6.11
CA GLN A 76 15.80 -2.25 7.26
C GLN A 76 15.06 -3.60 7.24
N TRP A 77 13.87 -3.70 6.62
CA TRP A 77 13.06 -4.93 6.56
C TRP A 77 12.28 -5.14 5.26
N ARG A 78 12.34 -4.18 4.33
CA ARG A 78 11.76 -4.24 2.99
C ARG A 78 12.88 -4.45 1.95
N PRO A 79 12.56 -5.07 0.81
CA PRO A 79 11.26 -5.61 0.42
C PRO A 79 11.01 -7.02 0.96
N THR A 80 9.75 -7.29 1.29
CA THR A 80 9.31 -8.60 1.80
C THR A 80 9.28 -9.66 0.69
N PRO A 81 9.58 -10.93 1.00
CA PRO A 81 9.61 -11.99 0.01
C PRO A 81 8.21 -12.30 -0.57
N LEU A 82 8.19 -12.70 -1.84
CA LEU A 82 7.05 -13.36 -2.47
C LEU A 82 7.34 -14.86 -2.48
N TYR A 83 6.38 -15.68 -2.08
CA TYR A 83 6.52 -17.13 -2.09
C TYR A 83 5.51 -17.79 -3.01
N ARG A 84 5.87 -18.94 -3.57
CA ARG A 84 4.96 -19.85 -4.28
C ARG A 84 4.59 -21.04 -3.39
N ALA A 85 3.30 -21.20 -3.12
CA ALA A 85 2.77 -22.19 -2.18
C ALA A 85 2.61 -23.59 -2.80
N ARG A 86 3.68 -24.19 -3.33
CA ARG A 86 3.61 -25.47 -4.08
C ARG A 86 2.99 -26.64 -3.31
N ARG A 87 3.23 -26.72 -1.99
CA ARG A 87 2.62 -27.76 -1.14
C ARG A 87 1.10 -27.58 -1.04
N LEU A 88 0.64 -26.33 -1.01
CA LEU A 88 -0.78 -26.00 -1.06
C LEU A 88 -1.35 -26.29 -2.44
N GLU A 89 -0.66 -25.92 -3.52
CA GLU A 89 -1.06 -26.27 -4.90
C GLU A 89 -1.28 -27.79 -5.04
N LYS A 90 -0.33 -28.61 -4.54
CA LYS A 90 -0.42 -30.07 -4.54
C LYS A 90 -1.56 -30.59 -3.66
N ALA A 91 -1.73 -30.04 -2.46
CA ALA A 91 -2.79 -30.48 -1.54
C ALA A 91 -4.20 -30.18 -2.08
N LEU A 92 -4.34 -29.11 -2.86
CA LEU A 92 -5.59 -28.71 -3.51
C LEU A 92 -5.82 -29.37 -4.88
N ASP A 93 -4.82 -30.10 -5.41
CA ASP A 93 -4.82 -30.64 -6.78
C ASP A 93 -5.25 -29.61 -7.84
N THR A 94 -4.75 -28.37 -7.70
CA THR A 94 -5.16 -27.25 -8.55
C THR A 94 -4.16 -26.98 -9.68
N PRO A 95 -4.64 -26.63 -10.89
CA PRO A 95 -3.76 -26.12 -11.94
C PRO A 95 -3.31 -24.67 -11.67
N ALA A 96 -3.94 -23.97 -10.73
CA ALA A 96 -3.60 -22.60 -10.38
C ALA A 96 -2.22 -22.53 -9.72
N LYS A 97 -1.51 -21.43 -9.97
CA LYS A 97 -0.27 -21.10 -9.26
C LYS A 97 -0.62 -20.15 -8.13
N ILE A 98 -0.27 -20.54 -6.90
CA ILE A 98 -0.61 -19.77 -5.70
C ILE A 98 0.64 -19.07 -5.22
N TYR A 99 0.59 -17.74 -5.21
CA TYR A 99 1.63 -16.89 -4.64
C TYR A 99 1.09 -16.09 -3.46
N TYR A 100 1.93 -15.84 -2.46
CA TYR A 100 1.59 -14.98 -1.34
C TYR A 100 2.74 -14.02 -1.03
N LYS A 101 2.36 -12.76 -0.81
CA LYS A 101 3.25 -11.70 -0.35
C LYS A 101 3.37 -11.82 1.17
N TYR A 102 4.56 -12.17 1.67
CA TYR A 102 4.74 -12.48 3.09
C TYR A 102 5.19 -11.25 3.88
N GLU A 103 4.23 -10.55 4.47
CA GLU A 103 4.43 -9.31 5.22
C GLU A 103 4.84 -9.51 6.69
N GLY A 104 5.01 -10.76 7.14
CA GLY A 104 5.30 -11.10 8.54
C GLY A 104 6.78 -11.29 8.87
N VAL A 105 7.68 -10.69 8.07
CA VAL A 105 9.13 -10.68 8.32
C VAL A 105 9.53 -9.52 9.21
#